data_AF-A0A2P5EZZ7-F1
#
_entry.id   AF-A0A2P5EZZ7-F1
#
_cell.length_a   1.000
_cell.length_b   1.000
_cell.length_c   1.000
_cell.angle_alpha   90.00
_cell.angle_beta   90.00
_cell.angle_gamma   90.00
#
_symmetry.space_group_name_H-M   'P 1'
#
loop_
_entity.id
_entity.type
_entity.pdbx_description
1 polymer ?
#
loop_
_entity_poly.entity_id
_entity_poly.type
_entity_poly.pdbx_seq_one_letter_code
_entity_poly.pdbx_strand_id
1 'polypeptide(L)'
;MESYLNENFGDVKPKNSSEEALQRWRKLCWLVKNRKRRFRFTANLSKRNEAEAIRRSNQEKFRVAVLVSQAALQFIHGKHMSKY
;
A
#
# COMPACT_ATOMS: atom_id res chain seq x y z
N MET A 1 9.86 16.94 -6.23
CA MET A 1 8.59 16.57 -6.91
C MET A 1 7.40 16.80 -5.99
N GLU A 2 7.43 16.31 -4.74
CA GLU A 2 6.32 16.51 -3.79
C GLU A 2 6.07 17.99 -3.44
N SER A 3 7.12 18.81 -3.30
CA SER A 3 6.99 20.26 -3.05
C SER A 3 6.21 20.99 -4.14
N TYR A 4 6.57 20.77 -5.41
CA TYR A 4 5.91 21.34 -6.58
C TYR A 4 4.42 20.94 -6.67
N LEU A 5 4.11 19.68 -6.37
CA LEU A 5 2.73 19.20 -6.38
C LEU A 5 1.91 19.81 -5.25
N ASN A 6 2.50 19.99 -4.07
CA ASN A 6 1.82 20.58 -2.93
C ASN A 6 1.57 22.09 -3.13
N GLU A 7 2.53 22.82 -3.69
CA GLU A 7 2.39 24.26 -3.97
C GLU A 7 1.35 24.56 -5.05
N ASN A 8 1.26 23.74 -6.10
CA ASN A 8 0.35 23.99 -7.23
C ASN A 8 -1.00 23.27 -7.13
N PHE A 9 -1.07 22.16 -6.37
CA PHE A 9 -2.25 21.29 -6.33
C PHE A 9 -2.66 20.85 -4.91
N GLY A 10 -2.05 21.39 -3.86
CA GLY A 10 -2.35 21.03 -2.46
C GLY A 10 -3.82 21.25 -2.07
N ASP A 11 -4.45 22.29 -2.62
CA ASP A 11 -5.87 22.60 -2.38
C ASP A 11 -6.85 21.78 -3.25
N VAL A 12 -6.33 21.05 -4.24
CA VAL A 12 -7.17 20.24 -5.12
C VAL A 12 -7.68 19.03 -4.36
N LYS A 13 -8.99 18.98 -4.15
CA LYS A 13 -9.64 17.83 -3.52
C LYS A 13 -9.29 16.55 -4.29
N PRO A 14 -8.88 15.48 -3.59
CA PRO A 14 -8.56 14.23 -4.25
C PRO A 14 -9.82 13.69 -4.95
N LYS A 15 -9.64 13.19 -6.17
CA LYS A 15 -10.72 12.59 -6.99
C LYS A 15 -11.47 11.48 -6.24
N ASN A 16 -10.76 10.76 -5.38
CA ASN A 16 -11.32 9.71 -4.54
C ASN A 16 -11.32 10.18 -3.08
N SER A 17 -12.46 9.98 -2.40
CA SER A 17 -12.55 10.23 -0.96
C SER A 17 -11.62 9.31 -0.18
N SER A 18 -11.18 9.76 1.00
CA SER A 18 -10.38 8.94 1.91
C SER A 18 -11.11 7.66 2.33
N GLU A 19 -10.34 6.62 2.67
CA GLU A 19 -10.84 5.34 3.20
C GLU A 19 -11.81 5.58 4.37
N GLU A 20 -11.47 6.50 5.29
CA GLU A 20 -12.28 6.86 6.44
C GLU A 20 -13.62 7.49 6.06
N ALA A 21 -13.63 8.40 5.09
CA ALA A 21 -14.87 9.00 4.60
C ALA A 21 -15.78 7.93 3.97
N LEU A 22 -15.21 7.01 3.18
CA LEU A 22 -15.94 5.89 2.61
C LEU A 22 -16.49 4.93 3.69
N GLN A 23 -15.72 4.69 4.75
CA GLN A 23 -16.13 3.88 5.91
C GLN A 23 -17.32 4.51 6.64
N ARG A 24 -17.25 5.83 6.91
CA ARG A 24 -18.34 6.61 7.53
C ARG A 24 -19.61 6.56 6.69
N TRP A 25 -19.48 6.76 5.37
CA TRP A 25 -20.59 6.64 4.44
C TRP A 25 -21.26 5.26 4.50
N ARG A 26 -20.48 4.18 4.50
CA ARG A 26 -21.03 2.81 4.61
C ARG A 26 -21.72 2.56 5.95
N LYS A 27 -21.19 3.09 7.06
CA LYS A 27 -21.85 3.02 8.38
C LYS A 27 -23.21 3.70 8.40
N LEU A 28 -23.39 4.80 7.66
CA LEU A 28 -24.67 5.53 7.56
C LEU A 28 -25.67 4.89 6.59
N CYS A 29 -25.25 3.94 5.76
CA CYS A 29 -26.09 3.40 4.68
C CYS A 29 -27.19 2.42 5.12
N TRP A 30 -27.36 2.15 6.41
CA TRP A 30 -28.57 1.47 6.90
C TRP A 30 -29.82 2.35 6.74
N LEU A 31 -29.66 3.67 6.69
CA LEU A 31 -30.73 4.63 6.41
C LEU A 31 -31.13 4.65 4.91
N VAL A 32 -30.24 4.18 4.03
CA VAL A 32 -30.44 4.25 2.57
C VAL A 32 -31.21 3.03 2.07
N LYS A 33 -32.36 3.26 1.44
CA LYS A 33 -33.09 2.19 0.76
C LYS A 33 -32.22 1.53 -0.32
N ASN A 34 -32.29 0.21 -0.43
CA ASN A 34 -31.67 -0.58 -1.51
C ASN A 34 -30.11 -0.56 -1.50
N ARG A 35 -29.52 -0.72 -0.31
CA ARG A 35 -28.05 -0.74 -0.05
C ARG A 35 -27.28 -1.67 -1.00
N LYS A 36 -27.78 -2.88 -1.24
CA LYS A 36 -27.06 -3.92 -2.01
C LYS A 36 -26.78 -3.48 -3.45
N ARG A 37 -27.68 -2.70 -4.08
CA ARG A 37 -27.48 -2.16 -5.43
C ARG A 37 -26.44 -1.05 -5.46
N ARG A 38 -26.49 -0.10 -4.52
CA ARG A 38 -25.56 1.06 -4.47
C ARG A 38 -24.12 0.64 -4.22
N PHE A 39 -23.90 -0.43 -3.45
CA PHE A 39 -22.54 -0.89 -3.11
C PHE A 39 -22.05 -2.08 -3.93
N ARG A 40 -22.81 -2.53 -4.93
CA ARG A 40 -22.44 -3.70 -5.75
C ARG A 40 -21.13 -3.51 -6.51
N PHE A 41 -20.82 -2.27 -6.92
CA PHE A 41 -19.62 -1.91 -7.69
C PHE A 41 -18.64 -1.02 -6.92
N THR A 42 -18.92 -0.71 -5.65
CA THR A 42 -17.95 -0.01 -4.80
C THR A 42 -16.93 -1.00 -4.26
N ALA A 43 -15.64 -0.70 -4.44
CA ALA A 43 -14.55 -1.53 -3.94
C ALA A 43 -14.72 -1.91 -2.46
N ASN A 44 -14.47 -3.19 -2.15
CA ASN A 44 -14.52 -3.70 -0.79
C ASN A 44 -13.34 -3.16 0.03
N LEU A 45 -13.60 -2.20 0.91
CA LEU A 45 -12.60 -1.60 1.80
C LEU A 45 -11.90 -2.66 2.67
N SER A 46 -12.63 -3.65 3.19
CA SER A 46 -12.05 -4.76 3.97
C SER A 46 -10.94 -5.49 3.20
N LYS A 47 -11.22 -5.88 1.95
CA LYS A 47 -10.26 -6.59 1.10
C LYS A 47 -9.03 -5.73 0.75
N ARG A 48 -9.19 -4.41 0.66
CA ARG A 48 -8.07 -3.48 0.44
C ARG A 48 -7.18 -3.41 1.67
N ASN A 49 -7.76 -3.24 2.85
CA ASN A 49 -7.02 -3.24 4.11
C ASN A 49 -6.27 -4.55 4.33
N GLU A 50 -6.91 -5.69 4.05
CA GLU A 50 -6.27 -7.01 4.09
C GLU A 50 -5.08 -7.10 3.13
N ALA A 51 -5.25 -6.66 1.88
CA ALA A 51 -4.16 -6.64 0.89
C ALA A 51 -3.01 -5.72 1.31
N GLU A 52 -3.29 -4.55 1.90
CA GLU A 52 -2.25 -3.64 2.41
C GLU A 52 -1.51 -4.24 3.61
N ALA A 53 -2.21 -4.92 4.52
CA ALA A 53 -1.60 -5.60 5.65
C ALA A 53 -0.67 -6.74 5.18
N ILE A 54 -1.09 -7.52 4.18
CA ILE A 54 -0.26 -8.54 3.54
C ILE A 54 0.96 -7.88 2.88
N ARG A 55 0.75 -6.79 2.14
CA ARG A 55 1.85 -6.08 1.46
C ARG A 55 2.88 -5.56 2.46
N ARG A 56 2.43 -4.97 3.58
CA ARG A 56 3.31 -4.48 4.65
C ARG A 56 4.07 -5.61 5.33
N SER A 57 3.42 -6.74 5.64
CA SER A 57 4.09 -7.88 6.27
C SER A 57 5.10 -8.56 5.33
N ASN A 58 4.83 -8.60 4.02
CA ASN A 58 5.74 -9.14 3.03
C ASN A 58 6.93 -8.21 2.74
N GLN A 59 6.76 -6.89 2.86
CA GLN A 59 7.82 -5.92 2.59
C GLN A 59 9.07 -6.17 3.42
N GLU A 60 8.90 -6.46 4.72
CA GLU A 60 10.04 -6.73 5.59
C GLU A 60 10.71 -8.07 5.27
N LYS A 61 9.93 -9.11 4.98
CA LYS A 61 10.46 -10.41 4.55
C LYS A 61 11.31 -10.28 3.28
N PHE A 62 10.84 -9.51 2.30
CA PHE A 62 11.59 -9.23 1.08
C PHE A 62 12.87 -8.45 1.35
N ARG A 63 12.82 -7.40 2.19
CA ARG A 63 14.02 -6.64 2.57
C ARG A 63 15.09 -7.53 3.18
N VAL A 64 14.72 -8.37 4.14
CA VAL A 64 15.63 -9.32 4.78
C VAL A 64 16.22 -10.30 3.76
N ALA A 65 15.39 -10.89 2.90
CA ALA A 65 15.87 -11.82 1.88
C ALA A 65 16.87 -11.17 0.90
N VAL A 66 16.62 -9.92 0.49
CA VAL A 66 17.54 -9.14 -0.37
C VAL A 66 18.86 -8.87 0.35
N LEU A 67 18.82 -8.40 1.60
CA LEU A 67 20.03 -8.11 2.39
C LEU A 67 20.88 -9.36 2.62
N VAL A 68 20.25 -10.49 2.97
CA VAL A 68 20.96 -11.76 3.18
C VAL A 68 21.59 -12.25 1.87
N SER A 69 20.85 -12.18 0.76
CA SER A 69 21.38 -12.57 -0.56
C SER A 69 22.55 -11.68 -0.98
N GLN A 70 22.45 -10.37 -0.73
CA GLN A 70 23.53 -9.42 -1.01
C GLN A 70 24.78 -9.73 -0.18
N ALA A 71 24.63 -9.98 1.13
CA ALA A 71 25.76 -10.34 1.99
C ALA A 71 26.40 -11.66 1.54
N ALA A 72 25.59 -12.70 1.24
CA ALA A 72 26.09 -13.97 0.75
C ALA A 72 26.90 -13.82 -0.55
N LEU A 73 26.41 -13.02 -1.50
CA LEU A 73 27.13 -12.70 -2.72
C LEU A 73 28.43 -11.94 -2.44
N GLN A 74 28.44 -10.97 -1.51
CA GLN A 74 29.66 -10.27 -1.11
C GLN A 74 30.70 -11.24 -0.51
N PHE A 75 30.28 -12.21 0.30
CA PHE A 75 31.18 -13.25 0.81
C PHE A 75 31.76 -14.14 -0.29
N ILE A 76 30.93 -14.56 -1.26
CA ILE A 76 31.38 -15.37 -2.40
C ILE A 76 32.39 -14.60 -3.26
N HIS A 77 32.08 -13.35 -3.60
CA HIS A 77 32.98 -12.50 -4.41
C HIS A 77 34.27 -12.14 -3.65
N GLY A 78 34.19 -11.83 -2.36
CA GLY A 78 35.36 -11.54 -1.52
C GLY A 78 36.34 -12.72 -1.42
N LYS A 79 35.82 -13.96 -1.39
CA LYS A 79 36.65 -15.18 -1.47
C LYS A 79 37.36 -15.33 -2.82
N HIS A 80 36.81 -14.77 -3.89
CA HIS A 80 37.43 -14.79 -5.22
C HIS A 80 38.61 -13.82 -5.35
N MET A 81 38.61 -12.69 -4.62
CA MET A 81 39.71 -11.71 -4.65
C MET A 81 40.86 -12.02 -3.68
N SER A 82 40.62 -12.86 -2.64
CA SER A 82 41.67 -13.27 -1.69
C SER A 82 42.57 -14.41 -2.20
N LYS A 83 42.26 -14.99 -3.36
CA LYS A 83 42.98 -16.16 -3.93
C LYS A 83 44.01 -15.80 -5.02
N TYR A 84 44.29 -14.52 -5.23
CA TYR A 84 45.35 -14.02 -6.12
C TYR A 84 46.33 -13.17 -5.32
#